data_AF-Q2G1I1-F1
#
_entry.id   AF-Q2G1I1-F1
#
_cell.length_a   1.000
_cell.length_b   1.000
_cell.length_c   1.000
_cell.angle_alpha   90.00
_cell.angle_beta   90.00
_cell.angle_gamma   90.00
#
_symmetry.space_group_name_H-M   'P 1'
#
loop_
_entity.id
_entity.type
_entity.pdbx_description
1 polymer ?
#
loop_
_entity_poly.entity_id
_entity_poly.type
_entity_poly.pdbx_seq_one_letter_code
_entity_poly.pdbx_strand_id
1 'polypeptide(L)'
;MKIVALFPEAVEGQENQLLNTKKALGLKTFLEERGHEFIILADNGEDLDKHLPDMDVIISAPFYPAYMTRERIEKAPNLKLAITAGVGSDHVDLAAASEHNIGVVEVTGSNTVSVAEHAVMDLLILLRNYEEGHRQSVEGEWNLSQVGNHAHELQHKTIGIFGFGRIGQLVAERLAPFNVTLQHYDPINQQDHKLSKFVSFDELVSTSDAITIHAPLTPETDNLFDKDVLSRMKKHSYLVNTARGKIVNRDALVEALASEHLQGYAGDVWYPQPAPADHPWRTMPRNAMTVHYSGMTLEAQKRIEDGVKDILERFFNHEPFQDKDIIVASGRIASKSYTAK
;
A
#
# COMPACT_ATOMS: atom_id res chain seq x y z
N MET A 1 -18.54 -12.03 -21.30
CA MET A 1 -17.30 -12.33 -20.56
C MET A 1 -17.66 -12.72 -19.14
N LYS A 2 -16.84 -13.54 -18.50
CA LYS A 2 -16.95 -13.90 -17.09
C LYS A 2 -15.96 -13.06 -16.27
N ILE A 3 -16.50 -12.20 -15.42
CA ILE A 3 -15.74 -11.32 -14.54
C ILE A 3 -15.84 -11.88 -13.13
N VAL A 4 -14.69 -12.16 -12.52
CA VAL A 4 -14.59 -12.64 -11.14
C VAL A 4 -14.04 -11.50 -10.30
N ALA A 5 -14.68 -11.20 -9.17
CA ALA A 5 -14.18 -10.23 -8.21
C ALA A 5 -14.04 -10.85 -6.82
N LEU A 6 -12.96 -10.52 -6.13
CA LEU A 6 -12.75 -10.87 -4.74
C LEU A 6 -12.81 -9.61 -3.89
N PHE A 7 -13.79 -9.54 -2.98
CA PHE A 7 -13.98 -8.40 -2.08
C PHE A 7 -14.25 -8.85 -0.63
N PRO A 8 -13.94 -8.00 0.37
CA PRO A 8 -14.25 -8.30 1.76
C PRO A 8 -15.74 -8.58 1.98
N GLU A 9 -16.06 -9.49 2.89
CA GLU A 9 -17.45 -9.80 3.25
C GLU A 9 -18.18 -8.57 3.80
N ALA A 10 -19.40 -8.34 3.35
CA ALA A 10 -20.23 -7.26 3.88
C ALA A 10 -20.74 -7.60 5.29
N VAL A 11 -20.62 -6.66 6.22
CA VAL A 11 -21.08 -6.81 7.61
C VAL A 11 -22.38 -6.02 7.81
N GLU A 12 -23.35 -6.61 8.50
CA GLU A 12 -24.59 -5.92 8.87
C GLU A 12 -24.29 -4.64 9.67
N GLY A 13 -24.99 -3.55 9.33
CA GLY A 13 -24.76 -2.22 9.92
C GLY A 13 -23.64 -1.40 9.27
N GLN A 14 -22.76 -2.00 8.46
CA GLN A 14 -21.66 -1.29 7.76
C GLN A 14 -22.07 -0.86 6.35
N GLU A 15 -23.20 -0.15 6.24
CA GLU A 15 -23.83 0.15 4.94
C GLU A 15 -23.05 1.14 4.08
N ASN A 16 -22.05 1.85 4.61
CA ASN A 16 -21.31 2.85 3.86
C ASN A 16 -20.26 2.25 2.91
N GLN A 17 -19.64 1.12 3.29
CA GLN A 17 -18.55 0.52 2.52
C GLN A 17 -19.02 0.11 1.12
N LEU A 18 -18.33 0.60 0.08
CA LEU A 18 -18.61 0.32 -1.33
C LEU A 18 -17.90 -0.95 -1.80
N LEU A 19 -16.70 -1.19 -1.25
CA LEU A 19 -15.83 -2.28 -1.62
C LEU A 19 -16.02 -3.48 -0.68
N ASN A 20 -17.13 -4.18 -0.88
CA ASN A 20 -17.51 -5.41 -0.19
C ASN A 20 -18.35 -6.32 -1.11
N THR A 21 -18.68 -7.51 -0.65
CA THR A 21 -19.47 -8.48 -1.43
C THR A 21 -20.90 -8.03 -1.77
N LYS A 22 -21.50 -7.12 -0.99
CA LYS A 22 -22.89 -6.66 -1.19
C LYS A 22 -23.01 -5.53 -2.21
N LYS A 23 -22.21 -4.47 -2.06
CA LYS A 23 -22.21 -3.32 -2.99
C LYS A 23 -21.28 -3.52 -4.18
N ALA A 24 -20.16 -4.23 -3.99
CA ALA A 24 -19.22 -4.65 -5.03
C ALA A 24 -18.85 -3.54 -6.04
N LEU A 25 -18.58 -2.31 -5.54
CA LEU A 25 -18.28 -1.13 -6.37
C LEU A 25 -19.35 -0.84 -7.44
N GLY A 26 -20.60 -1.22 -7.20
CA GLY A 26 -21.70 -1.08 -8.16
C GLY A 26 -21.48 -1.86 -9.46
N LEU A 27 -20.63 -2.89 -9.46
CA LEU A 27 -20.28 -3.66 -10.67
C LEU A 27 -21.38 -4.63 -11.09
N LYS A 28 -22.22 -5.10 -10.16
CA LYS A 28 -23.25 -6.10 -10.46
C LYS A 28 -24.19 -5.64 -11.58
N THR A 29 -24.92 -4.56 -11.35
CA THR A 29 -25.83 -3.97 -12.35
C THR A 29 -25.06 -3.52 -13.59
N PHE A 30 -23.90 -2.89 -13.42
CA PHE A 30 -23.05 -2.41 -14.52
C PHE A 30 -22.65 -3.52 -15.51
N LEU A 31 -22.31 -4.71 -15.01
CA LEU A 31 -21.89 -5.86 -15.81
C LEU A 31 -23.07 -6.68 -16.36
N GLU A 32 -24.09 -6.93 -15.53
CA GLU A 32 -25.27 -7.72 -15.93
C GLU A 32 -26.06 -7.01 -17.06
N GLU A 33 -26.19 -5.68 -17.00
CA GLU A 33 -26.82 -4.88 -18.07
C GLU A 33 -26.07 -4.94 -19.40
N ARG A 34 -24.78 -5.29 -19.39
CA ARG A 34 -23.92 -5.45 -20.57
C ARG A 34 -23.81 -6.92 -21.03
N GLY A 35 -24.59 -7.82 -20.43
CA GLY A 35 -24.62 -9.24 -20.80
C GLY A 35 -23.35 -9.99 -20.37
N HIS A 36 -22.73 -9.58 -19.26
CA HIS A 36 -21.58 -10.27 -18.69
C HIS A 36 -21.96 -11.03 -17.42
N GLU A 37 -21.29 -12.15 -17.19
CA GLU A 37 -21.41 -12.92 -15.95
C GLU A 37 -20.51 -12.27 -14.89
N PHE A 38 -21.06 -11.99 -13.72
CA PHE A 38 -20.32 -11.43 -12.60
C PHE A 38 -20.37 -12.35 -11.39
N ILE A 39 -19.21 -12.87 -10.99
CA ILE A 39 -19.03 -13.72 -9.82
C ILE A 39 -18.30 -12.92 -8.75
N ILE A 40 -18.87 -12.86 -7.55
CA ILE A 40 -18.28 -12.20 -6.38
C ILE A 40 -17.88 -13.27 -5.38
N LEU A 41 -16.62 -13.29 -5.00
CA LEU A 41 -16.04 -14.20 -4.02
C LEU A 41 -15.70 -13.44 -2.73
N ALA A 42 -15.86 -14.12 -1.59
CA ALA A 42 -15.48 -13.63 -0.27
C ALA A 42 -14.17 -14.26 0.24
N ASP A 43 -13.78 -15.42 -0.30
CA ASP A 43 -12.62 -16.20 0.13
C ASP A 43 -11.58 -16.29 -1.00
N ASN A 44 -10.30 -16.11 -0.64
CA ASN A 44 -9.15 -16.11 -1.53
C ASN A 44 -8.66 -17.54 -1.84
N GLY A 45 -9.22 -18.54 -1.15
CA GLY A 45 -8.82 -19.95 -1.21
C GLY A 45 -9.44 -20.72 -2.39
N GLU A 46 -9.99 -21.89 -2.09
CA GLU A 46 -10.45 -22.88 -3.07
C GLU A 46 -11.56 -22.37 -4.00
N ASP A 47 -12.32 -21.37 -3.58
CA ASP A 47 -13.42 -20.85 -4.39
C ASP A 47 -12.92 -20.08 -5.61
N LEU A 48 -11.84 -19.29 -5.48
CA LEU A 48 -11.20 -18.63 -6.61
C LEU A 48 -10.68 -19.65 -7.63
N ASP A 49 -10.08 -20.74 -7.16
CA ASP A 49 -9.47 -21.76 -8.00
C ASP A 49 -10.49 -22.46 -8.92
N LYS A 50 -11.77 -22.56 -8.52
CA LYS A 50 -12.86 -23.12 -9.35
C LYS A 50 -13.20 -22.28 -10.57
N HIS A 51 -12.91 -20.98 -10.53
CA HIS A 51 -13.24 -20.03 -11.59
C HIS A 51 -12.05 -19.70 -12.49
N LEU A 52 -10.82 -20.14 -12.14
CA LEU A 52 -9.63 -19.92 -12.97
C LEU A 52 -9.80 -20.41 -14.42
N PRO A 53 -10.35 -21.62 -14.71
CA PRO A 53 -10.33 -22.16 -16.06
C PRO A 53 -11.06 -21.33 -17.11
N ASP A 54 -12.06 -20.54 -16.70
CA ASP A 54 -12.98 -19.86 -17.60
C ASP A 54 -13.18 -18.35 -17.32
N MET A 55 -12.53 -17.78 -16.30
CA MET A 55 -12.58 -16.34 -16.06
C MET A 55 -11.89 -15.55 -17.20
N ASP A 56 -12.54 -14.48 -17.67
CA ASP A 56 -11.96 -13.54 -18.64
C ASP A 56 -11.23 -12.38 -17.93
N VAL A 57 -11.74 -11.97 -16.77
CA VAL A 57 -11.24 -10.83 -15.98
C VAL A 57 -11.26 -11.18 -14.50
N ILE A 58 -10.18 -10.88 -13.79
CA ILE A 58 -10.10 -10.93 -12.31
C ILE A 58 -9.99 -9.53 -11.74
N ILE A 59 -10.74 -9.24 -10.68
CA ILE A 59 -10.73 -7.97 -9.96
C ILE A 59 -10.48 -8.26 -8.48
N SER A 60 -9.46 -7.65 -7.91
CA SER A 60 -9.28 -7.62 -6.46
C SER A 60 -8.58 -6.34 -6.06
N ALA A 61 -8.43 -6.12 -4.76
CA ALA A 61 -7.82 -4.89 -4.28
C ALA A 61 -6.65 -5.18 -3.33
N PRO A 62 -5.67 -4.28 -3.21
CA PRO A 62 -4.46 -4.57 -2.44
C PRO A 62 -4.72 -4.91 -0.98
N PHE A 63 -5.75 -4.33 -0.36
CA PHE A 63 -6.12 -4.57 1.04
C PHE A 63 -6.77 -5.94 1.29
N TYR A 64 -7.26 -6.62 0.25
CA TYR A 64 -7.78 -7.99 0.29
C TYR A 64 -7.53 -8.67 -1.06
N PRO A 65 -6.27 -9.06 -1.33
CA PRO A 65 -5.82 -9.37 -2.68
C PRO A 65 -6.11 -10.82 -3.10
N ALA A 66 -6.54 -10.99 -4.36
CA ALA A 66 -6.55 -12.29 -5.03
C ALA A 66 -5.15 -12.53 -5.61
N TYR A 67 -4.29 -13.26 -4.89
CA TYR A 67 -2.94 -13.54 -5.39
C TYR A 67 -2.98 -14.33 -6.69
N MET A 68 -2.59 -13.68 -7.80
CA MET A 68 -2.44 -14.30 -9.12
C MET A 68 -1.00 -14.76 -9.29
N THR A 69 -0.67 -15.84 -8.60
CA THR A 69 0.62 -16.53 -8.72
C THR A 69 0.79 -17.09 -10.13
N ARG A 70 2.03 -17.39 -10.52
CA ARG A 70 2.32 -18.15 -11.75
C ARG A 70 1.45 -19.41 -11.88
N GLU A 71 1.35 -20.21 -10.82
CA GLU A 71 0.54 -21.44 -10.81
C GLU A 71 -0.94 -21.16 -11.13
N ARG A 72 -1.51 -20.08 -10.59
CA ARG A 72 -2.90 -19.70 -10.87
C ARG A 72 -3.08 -19.14 -12.28
N ILE A 73 -2.10 -18.37 -12.77
CA ILE A 73 -2.09 -17.85 -14.14
C ILE A 73 -2.04 -19.00 -15.17
N GLU A 74 -1.21 -20.03 -14.93
CA GLU A 74 -1.12 -21.20 -15.79
C GLU A 74 -2.43 -22.02 -15.84
N LYS A 75 -3.24 -21.96 -14.79
CA LYS A 75 -4.58 -22.58 -14.71
C LYS A 75 -5.70 -21.69 -15.30
N ALA A 76 -5.39 -20.49 -15.79
CA ALA A 76 -6.36 -19.49 -16.23
C ALA A 76 -6.24 -19.15 -17.73
N PRO A 77 -6.51 -20.10 -18.65
CA PRO A 77 -6.25 -19.94 -20.08
C PRO A 77 -7.10 -18.85 -20.76
N ASN A 78 -8.22 -18.47 -20.15
CA ASN A 78 -9.13 -17.44 -20.68
C ASN A 78 -8.85 -16.04 -20.13
N LEU A 79 -8.03 -15.93 -19.08
CA LEU A 79 -7.78 -14.67 -18.40
C LEU A 79 -7.08 -13.69 -19.36
N LYS A 80 -7.67 -12.51 -19.53
CA LYS A 80 -7.16 -11.44 -20.40
C LYS A 80 -6.75 -10.20 -19.62
N LEU A 81 -7.42 -9.93 -18.51
CA LEU A 81 -7.24 -8.70 -17.74
C LEU A 81 -7.28 -8.96 -16.23
N ALA A 82 -6.24 -8.55 -15.52
CA ALA A 82 -6.21 -8.47 -14.07
C ALA A 82 -6.31 -7.00 -13.65
N ILE A 83 -7.39 -6.65 -12.95
CA ILE A 83 -7.67 -5.29 -12.50
C ILE A 83 -7.43 -5.19 -10.99
N THR A 84 -6.51 -4.31 -10.62
CA THR A 84 -6.33 -3.87 -9.24
C THR A 84 -7.32 -2.74 -8.94
N ALA A 85 -8.34 -3.03 -8.13
CA ALA A 85 -9.29 -2.05 -7.59
C ALA A 85 -8.62 -1.21 -6.47
N GLY A 86 -7.69 -0.35 -6.88
CA GLY A 86 -6.79 0.41 -6.01
C GLY A 86 -5.48 0.71 -6.73
N VAL A 87 -4.39 0.76 -5.97
CA VAL A 87 -3.03 0.99 -6.48
C VAL A 87 -2.08 -0.01 -5.83
N GLY A 88 -1.46 -0.88 -6.62
CA GLY A 88 -0.59 -1.95 -6.14
C GLY A 88 -0.88 -3.31 -6.72
N SER A 89 -0.13 -3.64 -7.76
CA SER A 89 -0.31 -4.87 -8.53
C SER A 89 0.72 -5.95 -8.18
N ASP A 90 1.43 -5.80 -7.06
CA ASP A 90 2.43 -6.75 -6.55
C ASP A 90 1.85 -8.08 -6.04
N HIS A 91 0.51 -8.18 -5.94
CA HIS A 91 -0.20 -9.44 -5.72
C HIS A 91 -0.41 -10.26 -7.01
N VAL A 92 -0.01 -9.73 -8.17
CA VAL A 92 0.02 -10.42 -9.46
C VAL A 92 1.46 -10.72 -9.83
N ASP A 93 1.77 -11.95 -10.22
CA ASP A 93 3.06 -12.28 -10.83
C ASP A 93 3.15 -11.59 -12.20
N LEU A 94 3.76 -10.41 -12.23
CA LEU A 94 3.84 -9.57 -13.43
C LEU A 94 4.61 -10.25 -14.57
N ALA A 95 5.59 -11.11 -14.25
CA ALA A 95 6.34 -11.87 -15.25
C ALA A 95 5.47 -12.95 -15.87
N ALA A 96 4.76 -13.74 -15.07
CA ALA A 96 3.83 -14.75 -15.56
C ALA A 96 2.68 -14.11 -16.35
N ALA A 97 2.13 -12.99 -15.88
CA ALA A 97 1.10 -12.23 -16.61
C ALA A 97 1.61 -11.77 -17.97
N SER A 98 2.83 -11.24 -18.01
CA SER A 98 3.50 -10.83 -19.24
C SER A 98 3.70 -12.00 -20.21
N GLU A 99 4.21 -13.14 -19.74
CA GLU A 99 4.43 -14.35 -20.55
C GLU A 99 3.13 -14.91 -21.14
N HIS A 100 2.02 -14.79 -20.41
CA HIS A 100 0.69 -15.25 -20.84
C HIS A 100 -0.14 -14.16 -21.55
N ASN A 101 0.45 -13.00 -21.85
CA ASN A 101 -0.24 -11.85 -22.47
C ASN A 101 -1.48 -11.36 -21.72
N ILE A 102 -1.46 -11.48 -20.39
CA ILE A 102 -2.50 -10.93 -19.52
C ILE A 102 -2.19 -9.44 -19.29
N GLY A 103 -3.15 -8.58 -19.57
CA GLY A 103 -3.08 -7.17 -19.20
C GLY A 103 -3.21 -7.01 -17.69
N VAL A 104 -2.34 -6.20 -17.09
CA VAL A 104 -2.43 -5.85 -15.66
C VAL A 104 -2.62 -4.35 -15.57
N VAL A 105 -3.70 -3.93 -14.94
CA VAL A 105 -4.08 -2.52 -14.81
C VAL A 105 -4.47 -2.18 -13.38
N GLU A 106 -4.26 -0.94 -12.97
CA GLU A 106 -4.66 -0.42 -11.66
C GLU A 106 -5.25 0.98 -11.80
N VAL A 107 -5.95 1.45 -10.76
CA VAL A 107 -6.61 2.77 -10.81
C VAL A 107 -5.65 3.85 -10.33
N THR A 108 -4.66 4.19 -11.15
CA THR A 108 -3.55 5.09 -10.77
C THR A 108 -4.06 6.48 -10.40
N GLY A 109 -3.73 6.90 -9.17
CA GLY A 109 -4.13 8.19 -8.60
C GLY A 109 -5.41 8.15 -7.76
N SER A 110 -6.12 7.03 -7.70
CA SER A 110 -7.40 6.92 -6.96
C SER A 110 -7.28 7.14 -5.46
N ASN A 111 -6.12 6.90 -4.86
CA ASN A 111 -5.96 6.93 -3.41
C ASN A 111 -4.64 7.56 -2.92
N THR A 112 -3.89 8.22 -3.80
CA THR A 112 -2.56 8.78 -3.46
C THR A 112 -2.60 9.81 -2.34
N VAL A 113 -3.62 10.67 -2.32
CA VAL A 113 -3.85 11.67 -1.25
C VAL A 113 -4.14 10.98 0.08
N SER A 114 -4.97 9.94 0.06
CA SER A 114 -5.39 9.20 1.25
C SER A 114 -4.19 8.53 1.93
N VAL A 115 -3.31 7.91 1.14
CA VAL A 115 -2.06 7.30 1.65
C VAL A 115 -1.08 8.36 2.17
N ALA A 116 -0.99 9.53 1.52
CA ALA A 116 -0.14 10.62 1.97
C ALA A 116 -0.63 11.22 3.31
N GLU A 117 -1.94 11.35 3.50
CA GLU A 117 -2.53 11.78 4.77
C GLU A 117 -2.25 10.78 5.88
N HIS A 118 -2.42 9.49 5.61
CA HIS A 118 -2.15 8.40 6.57
C HIS A 118 -0.68 8.39 7.02
N ALA A 119 0.27 8.54 6.09
CA ALA A 119 1.69 8.57 6.44
C ALA A 119 2.09 9.78 7.30
N VAL A 120 1.50 10.96 7.05
CA VAL A 120 1.73 12.16 7.88
C VAL A 120 1.08 12.00 9.26
N MET A 121 -0.10 11.39 9.32
CA MET A 121 -0.75 11.02 10.57
C MET A 121 0.13 10.06 11.38
N ASP A 122 0.67 9.02 10.76
CA ASP A 122 1.57 8.05 11.40
C ASP A 122 2.83 8.71 11.96
N LEU A 123 3.45 9.62 11.21
CA LEU A 123 4.57 10.43 11.72
C LEU A 123 4.17 11.22 12.97
N LEU A 124 2.99 11.85 12.97
CA LEU A 124 2.51 12.60 14.14
C LEU A 124 2.21 11.68 15.33
N ILE A 125 1.55 10.55 15.12
CA ILE A 125 1.23 9.55 16.15
C ILE A 125 2.51 9.06 16.82
N LEU A 126 3.50 8.68 16.02
CA LEU A 126 4.79 8.17 16.51
C LEU A 126 5.57 9.24 17.27
N LEU A 127 5.87 10.38 16.64
CA LEU A 127 6.74 11.38 17.27
C LEU A 127 6.10 12.01 18.50
N ARG A 128 4.78 12.20 18.52
CA ARG A 128 4.09 12.82 19.66
C ARG A 128 3.75 11.82 20.77
N ASN A 129 4.10 10.54 20.61
CA ASN A 129 3.78 9.47 21.55
C ASN A 129 2.28 9.39 21.84
N TYR A 130 1.47 9.49 20.78
CA TYR A 130 0.00 9.52 20.89
C TYR A 130 -0.54 8.25 21.55
N GLU A 131 0.00 7.07 21.19
CA GLU A 131 -0.40 5.78 21.74
C GLU A 131 -0.35 5.76 23.28
N GLU A 132 0.75 6.23 23.87
CA GLU A 132 0.89 6.27 25.32
C GLU A 132 -0.04 7.31 25.96
N GLY A 133 -0.21 8.48 25.33
CA GLY A 133 -1.17 9.49 25.78
C GLY A 133 -2.62 8.98 25.75
N HIS A 134 -2.99 8.23 24.71
CA HIS A 134 -4.31 7.63 24.58
C HIS A 134 -4.51 6.49 25.58
N ARG A 135 -3.52 5.58 25.70
CA ARG A 135 -3.55 4.48 26.68
C ARG A 135 -3.79 5.02 28.09
N GLN A 136 -3.02 6.00 28.54
CA GLN A 136 -3.21 6.62 29.86
C GLN A 136 -4.63 7.16 30.04
N SER A 137 -5.16 7.86 29.02
CA SER A 137 -6.53 8.39 29.08
C SER A 137 -7.59 7.29 29.21
N VAL A 138 -7.45 6.18 28.48
CA VAL A 138 -8.42 5.07 28.49
C VAL A 138 -8.33 4.28 29.79
N GLU A 139 -7.11 4.08 30.30
CA GLU A 139 -6.84 3.29 31.51
C GLU A 139 -6.97 4.11 32.81
N GLY A 140 -7.34 5.39 32.71
CA GLY A 140 -7.59 6.26 33.87
C GLY A 140 -6.31 6.74 34.58
N GLU A 141 -5.18 6.70 33.89
CA GLU A 141 -3.90 7.19 34.38
C GLU A 141 -3.69 8.68 34.08
N TRP A 142 -2.77 9.30 34.82
CA TRP A 142 -2.27 10.65 34.55
C TRP A 142 -0.78 10.73 34.90
N ASN A 143 0.07 10.21 34.02
CA ASN A 143 1.51 10.12 34.22
C ASN A 143 2.29 10.89 33.15
N LEU A 144 2.45 12.19 33.40
CA LEU A 144 3.13 13.13 32.48
C LEU A 144 4.60 12.78 32.23
N SER A 145 5.29 12.20 33.23
CA SER A 145 6.68 11.79 33.05
C SER A 145 6.80 10.62 32.07
N GLN A 146 5.88 9.64 32.15
CA GLN A 146 5.90 8.48 31.26
C GLN A 146 5.58 8.84 29.81
N VAL A 147 4.53 9.63 29.55
CA VAL A 147 4.22 10.08 28.18
C VAL A 147 5.27 11.05 27.64
N GLY A 148 5.74 11.98 28.49
CA GLY A 148 6.74 12.99 28.13
C GLY A 148 8.12 12.40 27.80
N ASN A 149 8.46 11.21 28.31
CA ASN A 149 9.76 10.56 28.10
C ASN A 149 10.06 10.28 26.62
N HIS A 150 9.03 10.14 25.78
CA HIS A 150 9.16 9.86 24.34
C HIS A 150 8.33 10.79 23.46
N ALA A 151 7.76 11.86 24.02
CA ALA A 151 6.97 12.81 23.25
C ALA A 151 7.87 13.90 22.65
N HIS A 152 7.83 14.04 21.33
CA HIS A 152 8.57 15.02 20.56
C HIS A 152 7.65 15.89 19.71
N GLU A 153 8.09 17.13 19.48
CA GLU A 153 7.57 17.91 18.37
C GLU A 153 8.11 17.36 17.04
N LEU A 154 7.24 17.28 16.03
CA LEU A 154 7.66 17.03 14.66
C LEU A 154 8.53 18.18 14.13
N GLN A 155 8.27 19.40 14.61
CA GLN A 155 9.03 20.59 14.26
C GLN A 155 10.54 20.36 14.44
N HIS A 156 11.33 20.89 13.50
CA HIS A 156 12.79 20.82 13.47
C HIS A 156 13.39 19.41 13.31
N LYS A 157 12.58 18.39 13.05
CA LYS A 157 13.10 17.05 12.69
C LYS A 157 13.51 17.00 11.22
N THR A 158 14.43 16.08 10.92
CA THR A 158 14.80 15.71 9.55
C THR A 158 13.99 14.48 9.13
N ILE A 159 13.14 14.61 8.11
CA ILE A 159 12.29 13.53 7.61
C ILE A 159 12.81 13.07 6.24
N GLY A 160 13.17 11.78 6.18
CA GLY A 160 13.60 11.12 4.95
C GLY A 160 12.42 10.48 4.22
N ILE A 161 12.26 10.78 2.94
CA ILE A 161 11.25 10.20 2.07
C ILE A 161 11.93 9.22 1.11
N PHE A 162 11.71 7.92 1.33
CA PHE A 162 12.21 6.87 0.44
C PHE A 162 11.18 6.57 -0.67
N GLY A 163 11.49 7.00 -1.89
CA GLY A 163 10.58 7.02 -3.03
C GLY A 163 9.88 8.38 -3.15
N PHE A 164 10.24 9.16 -4.16
CA PHE A 164 9.81 10.54 -4.36
C PHE A 164 8.88 10.71 -5.58
N GLY A 165 8.02 9.72 -5.79
CA GLY A 165 6.93 9.75 -6.76
C GLY A 165 5.71 10.53 -6.25
N ARG A 166 4.52 10.20 -6.76
CA ARG A 166 3.26 10.91 -6.47
C ARG A 166 2.97 11.04 -4.97
N ILE A 167 3.08 9.94 -4.23
CA ILE A 167 2.78 9.92 -2.78
C ILE A 167 3.88 10.63 -2.00
N GLY A 168 5.16 10.34 -2.28
CA GLY A 168 6.29 11.01 -1.62
C GLY A 168 6.27 12.53 -1.76
N GLN A 169 5.92 13.04 -2.94
CA GLN A 169 5.76 14.49 -3.17
C GLN A 169 4.55 15.07 -2.42
N LEU A 170 3.41 14.38 -2.40
CA LEU A 170 2.23 14.80 -1.61
C LEU A 170 2.49 14.81 -0.10
N VAL A 171 3.34 13.91 0.39
CA VAL A 171 3.81 13.88 1.78
C VAL A 171 4.73 15.06 2.05
N ALA A 172 5.69 15.37 1.16
CA ALA A 172 6.55 16.54 1.29
C ALA A 172 5.74 17.86 1.36
N GLU A 173 4.70 18.01 0.52
CA GLU A 173 3.81 19.18 0.55
C GLU A 173 3.10 19.36 1.89
N ARG A 174 2.66 18.26 2.51
CA ARG A 174 1.95 18.26 3.80
C ARG A 174 2.89 18.47 4.99
N LEU A 175 4.14 18.00 4.88
CA LEU A 175 5.15 18.15 5.94
C LEU A 175 5.82 19.53 5.92
N ALA A 176 5.95 20.17 4.76
CA ALA A 176 6.59 21.49 4.63
C ALA A 176 6.12 22.55 5.67
N PRO A 177 4.81 22.74 5.94
CA PRO A 177 4.35 23.73 6.92
C PRO A 177 4.66 23.36 8.39
N PHE A 178 5.14 22.15 8.69
CA PHE A 178 5.57 21.76 10.04
C PHE A 178 6.99 22.25 10.41
N ASN A 179 7.67 22.98 9.52
CA ASN A 179 9.04 23.47 9.74
C ASN A 179 10.03 22.32 10.04
N VAL A 180 9.99 21.29 9.20
CA VAL A 180 10.92 20.16 9.18
C VAL A 180 11.99 20.37 8.11
N THR A 181 13.12 19.66 8.23
CA THR A 181 14.04 19.48 7.11
C THR A 181 13.61 18.23 6.33
N LEU A 182 13.33 18.39 5.03
CA LEU A 182 12.95 17.27 4.17
C LEU A 182 14.12 16.84 3.30
N GLN A 183 14.33 15.54 3.22
CA GLN A 183 15.26 14.90 2.29
C GLN A 183 14.60 13.72 1.61
N HIS A 184 15.05 13.36 0.41
CA HIS A 184 14.49 12.23 -0.32
C HIS A 184 15.56 11.46 -1.09
N TYR A 185 15.23 10.19 -1.32
CA TYR A 185 15.94 9.32 -2.25
C TYR A 185 14.92 8.72 -3.22
N ASP A 186 15.25 8.73 -4.51
CA ASP A 186 14.46 8.12 -5.58
C ASP A 186 15.41 7.74 -6.72
N PRO A 187 15.27 6.56 -7.34
CA PRO A 187 16.16 6.14 -8.44
C PRO A 187 16.03 7.05 -9.69
N ILE A 188 14.90 7.72 -9.88
CA ILE A 188 14.62 8.60 -11.03
C ILE A 188 14.71 10.08 -10.63
N ASN A 189 14.06 10.47 -9.53
CA ASN A 189 13.96 11.86 -9.09
C ASN A 189 15.19 12.27 -8.27
N GLN A 190 16.39 12.26 -8.88
CA GLN A 190 17.67 12.53 -8.21
C GLN A 190 18.10 14.01 -8.20
N GLN A 191 17.14 14.93 -8.12
CA GLN A 191 17.39 16.38 -8.13
C GLN A 191 16.75 17.03 -6.92
N ASP A 192 17.36 18.11 -6.42
CA ASP A 192 16.75 18.92 -5.38
C ASP A 192 15.37 19.41 -5.84
N HIS A 193 14.36 19.17 -5.01
CA HIS A 193 13.02 19.66 -5.19
C HIS A 193 12.82 20.90 -4.31
N LYS A 194 11.90 21.80 -4.70
CA LYS A 194 11.60 23.04 -3.95
C LYS A 194 11.30 22.82 -2.45
N LEU A 195 10.85 21.61 -2.08
CA LEU A 195 10.51 21.23 -0.72
C LEU A 195 11.52 20.29 -0.05
N SER A 196 12.30 19.52 -0.82
CA SER A 196 13.09 18.40 -0.30
C SER A 196 14.42 18.29 -1.02
N LYS A 197 15.49 18.18 -0.25
CA LYS A 197 16.86 17.99 -0.76
C LYS A 197 17.04 16.55 -1.22
N PHE A 198 17.60 16.34 -2.41
CA PHE A 198 18.01 15.01 -2.83
C PHE A 198 19.23 14.55 -2.02
N VAL A 199 19.21 13.30 -1.56
CA VAL A 199 20.32 12.68 -0.84
C VAL A 199 20.55 11.25 -1.32
N SER A 200 21.74 10.72 -1.08
CA SER A 200 22.00 9.30 -1.29
C SER A 200 21.16 8.43 -0.34
N PHE A 201 20.91 7.18 -0.70
CA PHE A 201 20.21 6.25 0.20
C PHE A 201 20.93 6.10 1.55
N ASP A 202 22.26 5.99 1.54
CA ASP A 202 23.06 5.88 2.77
C ASP A 202 22.96 7.12 3.66
N GLU A 203 22.95 8.32 3.05
CA GLU A 203 22.71 9.58 3.78
C GLU A 203 21.28 9.62 4.33
N LEU A 204 20.28 9.23 3.54
CA LEU A 204 18.88 9.19 3.99
C LEU A 204 18.72 8.30 5.23
N VAL A 205 19.28 7.10 5.20
CA VAL A 205 19.20 6.12 6.28
C VAL A 205 19.88 6.65 7.55
N SER A 206 21.09 7.21 7.43
CA SER A 206 21.90 7.61 8.60
C SER A 206 21.58 8.99 9.17
N THR A 207 20.91 9.87 8.42
CA THR A 207 20.67 11.27 8.83
C THR A 207 19.22 11.61 9.15
N SER A 208 18.25 10.78 8.77
CA SER A 208 16.83 11.02 9.07
C SER A 208 16.50 10.73 10.53
N ASP A 209 15.73 11.63 11.17
CA ASP A 209 15.13 11.35 12.49
C ASP A 209 13.91 10.42 12.34
N ALA A 210 13.21 10.50 11.21
CA ALA A 210 12.21 9.55 10.80
C ALA A 210 12.26 9.30 9.29
N ILE A 211 12.01 8.07 8.85
CA ILE A 211 11.91 7.71 7.43
C ILE A 211 10.47 7.30 7.12
N THR A 212 9.94 7.75 5.97
CA THR A 212 8.67 7.29 5.42
C THR A 212 8.87 6.68 4.04
N ILE A 213 8.29 5.49 3.81
CA ILE A 213 8.47 4.67 2.61
C ILE A 213 7.28 4.86 1.66
N HIS A 214 7.56 5.31 0.44
CA HIS A 214 6.61 5.52 -0.66
C HIS A 214 7.10 4.96 -2.00
N ALA A 215 8.09 4.06 -1.96
CA ALA A 215 8.57 3.32 -3.12
C ALA A 215 7.68 2.11 -3.44
N PRO A 216 7.56 1.70 -4.70
CA PRO A 216 6.90 0.44 -5.06
C PRO A 216 7.67 -0.77 -4.54
N LEU A 217 7.01 -1.93 -4.45
CA LEU A 217 7.69 -3.22 -4.23
C LEU A 217 8.27 -3.72 -5.56
N THR A 218 9.60 -3.74 -5.65
CA THR A 218 10.40 -4.24 -6.79
C THR A 218 11.46 -5.21 -6.25
N PRO A 219 12.18 -5.95 -7.10
CA PRO A 219 13.30 -6.78 -6.65
C PRO A 219 14.36 -6.00 -5.85
N GLU A 220 14.58 -4.72 -6.15
CA GLU A 220 15.53 -3.83 -5.48
C GLU A 220 15.01 -3.28 -4.15
N THR A 221 13.70 -3.18 -3.96
CA THR A 221 13.09 -2.74 -2.69
C THR A 221 12.61 -3.89 -1.82
N ASP A 222 12.54 -5.12 -2.35
CA ASP A 222 12.17 -6.33 -1.62
C ASP A 222 13.14 -6.55 -0.46
N ASN A 223 12.61 -6.52 0.75
CA ASN A 223 13.35 -6.68 1.99
C ASN A 223 14.50 -5.66 2.16
N LEU A 224 14.42 -4.47 1.53
CA LEU A 224 15.48 -3.46 1.57
C LEU A 224 15.76 -2.95 3.00
N PHE A 225 14.71 -2.69 3.79
CA PHE A 225 14.86 -2.32 5.20
C PHE A 225 15.03 -3.58 6.05
N ASP A 226 16.14 -4.28 5.81
CA ASP A 226 16.57 -5.44 6.57
C ASP A 226 17.36 -5.05 7.83
N LYS A 227 17.95 -6.05 8.51
CA LYS A 227 18.74 -5.83 9.72
C LYS A 227 19.92 -4.86 9.50
N ASP A 228 20.57 -4.89 8.33
CA ASP A 228 21.68 -3.99 8.03
C ASP A 228 21.18 -2.55 7.92
N VAL A 229 20.20 -2.31 7.05
CA VAL A 229 19.65 -0.96 6.84
C VAL A 229 19.04 -0.40 8.13
N LEU A 230 18.26 -1.21 8.85
CA LEU A 230 17.67 -0.80 10.13
C LEU A 230 18.74 -0.45 11.16
N SER A 231 19.88 -1.17 11.20
CA SER A 231 20.97 -0.87 12.15
C SER A 231 21.76 0.41 11.81
N ARG A 232 21.71 0.84 10.55
CA ARG A 232 22.34 2.07 10.06
C ARG A 232 21.46 3.31 10.25
N MET A 233 20.18 3.12 10.59
CA MET A 233 19.33 4.23 11.01
C MET A 233 19.84 4.85 12.31
N LYS A 234 19.43 6.10 12.59
CA LYS A 234 19.76 6.72 13.88
C LYS A 234 19.14 5.91 15.01
N LYS A 235 19.86 5.78 16.13
CA LYS A 235 19.25 5.34 17.39
C LYS A 235 18.10 6.27 17.77
N HIS A 236 17.00 5.69 18.24
CA HIS A 236 15.75 6.37 18.56
C HIS A 236 15.06 7.05 17.37
N SER A 237 15.33 6.61 16.14
CA SER A 237 14.58 7.06 14.97
C SER A 237 13.24 6.35 14.81
N TYR A 238 12.43 6.84 13.89
CA TYR A 238 11.10 6.31 13.57
C TYR A 238 11.04 5.83 12.12
N LEU A 239 10.21 4.84 11.85
CA LEU A 239 9.98 4.34 10.49
C LEU A 239 8.48 4.23 10.22
N VAL A 240 8.04 4.79 9.09
CA VAL A 240 6.66 4.71 8.60
C VAL A 240 6.66 4.01 7.24
N ASN A 241 5.80 3.00 7.08
CA ASN A 241 5.65 2.30 5.82
C ASN A 241 4.17 2.17 5.45
N THR A 242 3.73 2.98 4.48
CA THR A 242 2.42 2.85 3.84
C THR A 242 2.56 2.45 2.36
N ALA A 243 3.73 1.93 1.99
CA ALA A 243 4.03 1.43 0.66
C ALA A 243 3.66 -0.06 0.56
N ARG A 244 4.55 -0.98 0.92
CA ARG A 244 4.29 -2.43 0.94
C ARG A 244 5.02 -3.09 2.10
N GLY A 245 4.37 -4.06 2.75
CA GLY A 245 4.93 -4.71 3.95
C GLY A 245 6.27 -5.39 3.68
N LYS A 246 6.43 -6.00 2.50
CA LYS A 246 7.63 -6.75 2.12
C LYS A 246 8.89 -5.89 1.92
N ILE A 247 8.78 -4.56 1.85
CA ILE A 247 9.94 -3.65 1.78
C ILE A 247 10.74 -3.66 3.09
N VAL A 248 10.07 -3.96 4.21
CA VAL A 248 10.68 -3.99 5.54
C VAL A 248 10.76 -5.44 6.02
N ASN A 249 11.94 -5.86 6.47
CA ASN A 249 12.10 -7.22 6.97
C ASN A 249 11.27 -7.41 8.24
N ARG A 250 10.35 -8.38 8.21
CA ARG A 250 9.37 -8.64 9.27
C ARG A 250 10.03 -8.79 10.64
N ASP A 251 11.03 -9.65 10.74
CA ASP A 251 11.58 -10.07 12.03
C ASP A 251 12.68 -9.09 12.51
N ALA A 252 13.47 -8.53 11.59
CA ALA A 252 14.46 -7.51 11.92
C ALA A 252 13.83 -6.23 12.46
N LEU A 253 12.64 -5.84 11.99
CA LEU A 253 11.91 -4.70 12.54
C LEU A 253 11.51 -4.93 14.00
N VAL A 254 11.04 -6.14 14.32
CA VAL A 254 10.67 -6.53 15.69
C VAL A 254 11.90 -6.48 16.60
N GLU A 255 13.04 -7.00 16.14
CA GLU A 255 14.32 -6.91 16.86
C GLU A 255 14.77 -5.45 17.08
N ALA A 256 14.64 -4.59 16.07
CA ALA A 256 15.02 -3.18 16.15
C ALA A 256 14.16 -2.39 17.16
N LEU A 257 12.87 -2.71 17.27
CA LEU A 257 11.97 -2.11 18.27
C LEU A 257 12.23 -2.70 19.67
N ALA A 258 12.38 -4.02 19.79
CA ALA A 258 12.64 -4.66 21.07
C ALA A 258 13.98 -4.24 21.69
N SER A 259 14.99 -3.96 20.87
CA SER A 259 16.29 -3.43 21.31
C SER A 259 16.32 -1.90 21.52
N GLU A 260 15.20 -1.22 21.30
CA GLU A 260 15.06 0.24 21.39
C GLU A 260 15.96 1.02 20.42
N HIS A 261 16.51 0.36 19.40
CA HIS A 261 17.19 1.06 18.31
C HIS A 261 16.21 1.94 17.54
N LEU A 262 15.02 1.41 17.21
CA LEU A 262 13.89 2.18 16.73
C LEU A 262 12.97 2.59 17.88
N GLN A 263 12.60 3.86 17.89
CA GLN A 263 11.69 4.42 18.86
C GLN A 263 10.23 4.07 18.54
N GLY A 264 9.88 3.88 17.27
CA GLY A 264 8.56 3.41 16.88
C GLY A 264 8.43 3.08 15.40
N TYR A 265 7.41 2.30 15.07
CA TYR A 265 7.04 1.95 13.70
C TYR A 265 5.54 2.09 13.48
N ALA A 266 5.14 2.59 12.31
CA ALA A 266 3.74 2.68 11.93
C ALA A 266 3.58 2.38 10.44
N GLY A 267 2.34 2.12 10.06
CA GLY A 267 1.99 1.76 8.71
C GLY A 267 0.70 0.95 8.66
N ASP A 268 0.19 0.77 7.46
CA ASP A 268 -1.03 0.01 7.23
C ASP A 268 -0.80 -1.23 6.35
N VAL A 269 0.44 -1.46 5.90
CA VAL A 269 0.77 -2.54 4.95
C VAL A 269 1.52 -3.69 5.63
N TRP A 270 1.21 -4.91 5.19
CA TRP A 270 1.65 -6.16 5.83
C TRP A 270 2.18 -7.15 4.78
N TYR A 271 2.87 -8.20 5.22
CA TYR A 271 3.19 -9.34 4.37
C TYR A 271 3.05 -10.67 5.12
N PRO A 272 2.16 -11.59 4.69
CA PRO A 272 1.21 -11.46 3.59
C PRO A 272 -0.01 -10.58 3.95
N GLN A 273 -0.94 -10.40 3.01
CA GLN A 273 -2.24 -9.78 3.24
C GLN A 273 -3.39 -10.71 2.82
N PRO A 274 -4.43 -10.94 3.65
CA PRO A 274 -4.60 -10.43 5.02
C PRO A 274 -3.50 -10.89 5.99
N ALA A 275 -3.11 -10.03 6.93
CA ALA A 275 -2.11 -10.37 7.93
C ALA A 275 -2.66 -11.44 8.89
N PRO A 276 -1.97 -12.57 9.11
CA PRO A 276 -2.34 -13.57 10.10
C PRO A 276 -2.63 -12.95 11.47
N ALA A 277 -3.52 -13.58 12.24
CA ALA A 277 -3.94 -13.05 13.55
C ALA A 277 -2.76 -12.97 14.55
N ASP A 278 -1.76 -13.84 14.38
CA ASP A 278 -0.53 -13.93 15.15
C ASP A 278 0.66 -13.20 14.49
N HIS A 279 0.42 -12.38 13.47
CA HIS A 279 1.49 -11.63 12.80
C HIS A 279 2.23 -10.74 13.82
N PRO A 280 3.57 -10.82 13.93
CA PRO A 280 4.31 -10.24 15.05
C PRO A 280 4.22 -8.71 15.13
N TRP A 281 4.00 -8.03 13.99
CA TRP A 281 3.78 -6.58 13.98
C TRP A 281 2.50 -6.12 14.69
N ARG A 282 1.56 -7.03 14.99
CA ARG A 282 0.35 -6.70 15.77
C ARG A 282 0.67 -6.44 17.25
N THR A 283 1.75 -7.02 17.77
CA THR A 283 2.07 -7.01 19.21
C THR A 283 3.47 -6.50 19.51
N MET A 284 4.24 -6.07 18.51
CA MET A 284 5.59 -5.55 18.72
C MET A 284 5.57 -4.22 19.48
N PRO A 285 6.63 -3.89 20.25
CA PRO A 285 6.65 -2.67 21.05
C PRO A 285 6.53 -1.40 20.20
N ARG A 286 5.80 -0.40 20.71
CA ARG A 286 5.72 0.96 20.14
C ARG A 286 5.37 0.97 18.65
N ASN A 287 4.43 0.09 18.28
CA ASN A 287 3.83 0.10 16.96
C ASN A 287 2.55 0.95 16.97
N ALA A 288 2.25 1.61 15.86
CA ALA A 288 0.95 2.21 15.57
C ALA A 288 0.39 1.64 14.26
N MET A 289 0.41 0.31 14.16
CA MET A 289 -0.06 -0.38 12.97
C MET A 289 -1.58 -0.28 12.83
N THR A 290 -2.04 -0.12 11.60
CA THR A 290 -3.43 -0.37 11.24
C THR A 290 -3.54 -1.53 10.25
N VAL A 291 -4.72 -2.13 10.11
CA VAL A 291 -4.97 -2.97 8.93
C VAL A 291 -4.91 -2.12 7.67
N HIS A 292 -4.73 -2.74 6.50
CA HIS A 292 -4.56 -2.01 5.24
C HIS A 292 -5.88 -1.35 4.82
N TYR A 293 -6.03 -0.06 5.13
CA TYR A 293 -7.19 0.73 4.73
C TYR A 293 -6.86 2.17 4.33
N SER A 294 -5.59 2.61 4.40
CA SER A 294 -5.23 4.00 4.05
C SER A 294 -5.64 4.33 2.62
N GLY A 295 -5.51 3.36 1.69
CA GLY A 295 -5.96 3.46 0.31
C GLY A 295 -7.44 3.17 0.06
N MET A 296 -8.22 2.92 1.12
CA MET A 296 -9.62 2.45 1.10
C MET A 296 -10.58 3.35 1.91
N THR A 297 -10.25 4.63 2.10
CA THR A 297 -11.22 5.63 2.60
C THR A 297 -12.48 5.67 1.72
N LEU A 298 -13.63 6.13 2.24
CA LEU A 298 -14.89 6.11 1.48
C LEU A 298 -14.77 6.89 0.16
N GLU A 299 -14.09 8.03 0.18
CA GLU A 299 -13.80 8.83 -1.01
C GLU A 299 -12.84 8.10 -1.97
N ALA A 300 -11.85 7.37 -1.45
CA ALA A 300 -10.98 6.53 -2.28
C ALA A 300 -11.75 5.38 -2.93
N GLN A 301 -12.65 4.72 -2.20
CA GLN A 301 -13.50 3.66 -2.74
C GLN A 301 -14.38 4.18 -3.89
N LYS A 302 -14.91 5.41 -3.81
CA LYS A 302 -15.69 5.99 -4.91
C LYS A 302 -14.82 6.23 -6.15
N ARG A 303 -13.61 6.77 -5.99
CA ARG A 303 -12.66 6.94 -7.11
C ARG A 303 -12.20 5.60 -7.71
N ILE A 304 -12.04 4.58 -6.86
CA ILE A 304 -11.74 3.21 -7.30
C ILE A 304 -12.91 2.65 -8.10
N GLU A 305 -14.15 2.78 -7.61
CA GLU A 305 -15.36 2.36 -8.32
C GLU A 305 -15.42 2.96 -9.72
N ASP A 306 -15.28 4.29 -9.82
CA ASP A 306 -15.38 4.98 -11.10
C ASP A 306 -14.24 4.57 -12.06
N GLY A 307 -13.03 4.39 -11.54
CA GLY A 307 -11.88 3.96 -12.33
C GLY A 307 -11.97 2.51 -12.81
N VAL A 308 -12.45 1.59 -11.97
CA VAL A 308 -12.67 0.18 -12.39
C VAL A 308 -13.75 0.12 -13.48
N LYS A 309 -14.82 0.92 -13.36
CA LYS A 309 -15.86 1.02 -14.40
C LYS A 309 -15.32 1.56 -15.72
N ASP A 310 -14.51 2.64 -15.69
CA ASP A 310 -13.88 3.19 -16.90
C ASP A 310 -12.92 2.18 -17.55
N ILE A 311 -12.11 1.46 -16.77
CA ILE A 311 -11.23 0.39 -17.27
C ILE A 311 -12.05 -0.70 -17.96
N LEU A 312 -13.11 -1.20 -17.33
CA LEU A 312 -13.96 -2.25 -17.90
C LEU A 312 -14.66 -1.77 -19.18
N GLU A 313 -15.19 -0.54 -19.18
CA GLU A 313 -15.85 0.04 -20.35
C GLU A 313 -14.89 0.15 -21.54
N ARG A 314 -13.67 0.65 -21.32
CA ARG A 314 -12.62 0.68 -22.35
C ARG A 314 -12.29 -0.72 -22.86
N PHE A 315 -12.13 -1.68 -21.95
CA PHE A 315 -11.81 -3.07 -22.30
C PHE A 315 -12.89 -3.70 -23.19
N PHE A 316 -14.17 -3.56 -22.83
CA PHE A 316 -15.28 -4.12 -23.61
C PHE A 316 -15.43 -3.44 -24.98
N ASN A 317 -15.14 -2.14 -25.06
CA ASN A 317 -15.25 -1.37 -26.29
C ASN A 317 -13.97 -1.40 -27.15
N HIS A 318 -12.94 -2.15 -26.76
CA HIS A 318 -11.63 -2.20 -27.41
C HIS A 318 -10.94 -0.83 -27.51
N GLU A 319 -11.21 0.06 -26.55
CA GLU A 319 -10.55 1.35 -26.42
C GLU A 319 -9.22 1.22 -25.66
N PRO A 320 -8.21 2.04 -25.97
CA PRO A 320 -6.97 2.03 -25.22
C PRO A 320 -7.17 2.50 -23.77
N PHE A 321 -6.48 1.83 -22.84
CA PHE A 321 -6.34 2.29 -21.46
C PHE A 321 -5.48 3.56 -21.40
N GLN A 322 -5.59 4.31 -20.31
CA GLN A 322 -4.66 5.42 -20.05
C GLN A 322 -3.30 4.83 -19.67
N ASP A 323 -2.20 5.35 -20.24
CA ASP A 323 -0.84 4.83 -20.00
C ASP A 323 -0.49 4.72 -18.51
N LYS A 324 -1.02 5.63 -17.67
CA LYS A 324 -0.78 5.63 -16.23
C LYS A 324 -1.39 4.44 -15.50
N ASP A 325 -2.43 3.82 -16.05
CA ASP A 325 -3.20 2.74 -15.42
C ASP A 325 -2.62 1.36 -15.83
N ILE A 326 -1.72 1.32 -16.81
CA ILE A 326 -1.12 0.10 -17.35
C ILE A 326 0.12 -0.28 -16.54
N ILE A 327 0.12 -1.49 -15.97
CA ILE A 327 1.29 -2.12 -15.36
C ILE A 327 1.96 -3.10 -16.32
N VAL A 328 1.17 -3.98 -16.96
CA VAL A 328 1.60 -4.92 -18.00
C VAL A 328 0.74 -4.74 -19.25
N ALA A 329 1.38 -4.52 -20.39
CA ALA A 329 0.73 -4.48 -21.71
C ALA A 329 1.53 -5.24 -22.75
N SER A 330 0.83 -5.94 -23.64
CA SER A 330 1.41 -6.59 -24.83
C SER A 330 2.66 -7.42 -24.55
N GLY A 331 2.62 -8.20 -23.46
CA GLY A 331 3.73 -9.05 -23.03
C GLY A 331 4.96 -8.31 -22.52
N ARG A 332 4.81 -7.06 -22.03
CA ARG A 332 5.88 -6.31 -21.36
C ARG A 332 5.34 -5.56 -20.13
N ILE A 333 6.17 -5.49 -19.09
CA ILE A 333 5.95 -4.57 -17.97
C ILE A 333 6.17 -3.15 -18.50
N ALA A 334 5.12 -2.33 -18.49
CA ALA A 334 5.11 -0.99 -19.08
C ALA A 334 5.36 0.12 -18.04
N SER A 335 5.04 -0.13 -16.77
CA SER A 335 5.14 0.87 -15.71
C SER A 335 6.59 1.14 -15.28
N LYS A 336 7.02 2.39 -15.45
CA LYS A 336 8.37 2.85 -15.02
C LYS A 336 8.65 2.61 -13.54
N SER A 337 7.61 2.63 -12.70
CA SER A 337 7.75 2.41 -11.26
C SER A 337 8.23 1.00 -10.91
N TYR A 338 7.87 -0.01 -11.71
CA TYR A 338 8.28 -1.41 -11.46
C TYR A 338 9.58 -1.79 -12.19
N THR A 339 10.06 -0.96 -13.12
CA THR A 339 11.29 -1.21 -13.88
C THR A 339 12.45 -0.30 -13.47
N ALA A 340 12.22 0.65 -12.57
CA ALA A 340 13.26 1.55 -12.06
C ALA A 340 14.26 0.75 -11.22
N LYS A 341 15.55 0.97 -11.47
CA LYS A 341 16.68 0.33 -10.77
C LYS A 341 17.54 1.36 -10.09
#